data_AF-K1RWR9-F1
#
_entry.id   AF-K1RWR9-F1
#
_cell.length_a   1.000
_cell.length_b   1.000
_cell.length_c   1.000
_cell.angle_alpha   90.00
_cell.angle_beta   90.00
_cell.angle_gamma   90.00
#
_symmetry.space_group_name_H-M   'P 1'
#
loop_
_entity.id
_entity.type
_entity.pdbx_description
1 polymer ?
#
loop_
_entity_poly.entity_id
_entity_poly.type
_entity_poly.pdbx_seq_one_letter_code
_entity_poly.pdbx_strand_id
1 'polypeptide(L)'
;ANGNAKMIYYIASRFNLPKEFKDYVYLSQVTQNECIADATEHWRRNKGRCNGSMYWQFNDCWGVCSWSSLDYYGNYKALQYGAKHFNAPLSISIENTSDYIRVFVLNDLNESKTVDAEYEIFDFENGTLETNKRTLTVGAVKNSVVFDLNVPFICSEYDKKEQALQ
;
A
#
# COMPACT_ATOMS: atom_id res chain seq x y z
N ALA A 1 4.08 -12.88 25.26
CA ALA A 1 4.32 -12.58 23.84
C ALA A 1 5.51 -11.64 23.71
N ASN A 2 6.52 -11.95 22.90
CA ASN A 2 7.75 -11.15 22.71
C ASN A 2 7.61 -10.26 21.45
N GLY A 3 7.98 -8.97 21.53
CA GLY A 3 7.88 -8.02 20.42
C GLY A 3 8.72 -8.40 19.19
N ASN A 4 9.93 -8.93 19.41
CA ASN A 4 10.81 -9.35 18.31
C ASN A 4 10.24 -10.54 17.54
N ALA A 5 9.61 -11.50 18.25
CA ALA A 5 8.96 -12.63 17.60
C ALA A 5 7.80 -12.18 16.69
N LYS A 6 7.05 -11.14 17.10
CA LYS A 6 5.99 -10.55 16.26
C LYS A 6 6.57 -9.86 15.03
N MET A 7 7.65 -9.08 15.18
CA MET A 7 8.30 -8.43 14.03
C MET A 7 8.78 -9.46 13.01
N ILE A 8 9.46 -10.53 13.45
CA ILE A 8 9.88 -11.62 12.57
C ILE A 8 8.69 -12.30 11.90
N TYR A 9 7.60 -12.56 12.62
CA TYR A 9 6.39 -13.15 12.05
C TYR A 9 5.82 -12.31 10.90
N TYR A 10 5.69 -10.99 11.09
CA TYR A 10 5.17 -10.11 10.03
C TYR A 10 6.14 -9.98 8.86
N ILE A 11 7.45 -9.94 9.09
CA ILE A 11 8.45 -9.95 8.02
C ILE A 11 8.29 -11.25 7.21
N ALA A 12 8.26 -12.41 7.86
CA ALA A 12 8.15 -13.71 7.21
C ALA A 12 6.83 -13.92 6.42
N SER A 13 5.78 -13.17 6.77
CA SER A 13 4.50 -13.22 6.05
C SER A 13 4.51 -12.52 4.69
N ARG A 14 5.57 -11.73 4.40
CA ARG A 14 5.64 -10.83 3.22
C ARG A 14 6.96 -10.94 2.47
N PHE A 15 8.04 -11.17 3.20
CA PHE A 15 9.41 -11.17 2.69
C PHE A 15 10.14 -12.45 3.10
N ASN A 16 11.25 -12.70 2.41
CA ASN A 16 12.21 -13.69 2.88
C ASN A 16 12.80 -13.27 4.23
N LEU A 17 13.16 -14.26 5.06
CA LEU A 17 13.77 -13.99 6.35
C LEU A 17 15.11 -13.22 6.18
N PRO A 18 15.37 -12.22 7.04
CA PRO A 18 16.60 -11.44 6.98
C PRO A 18 17.82 -12.33 7.24
N LYS A 19 18.88 -12.13 6.47
CA LYS A 19 20.14 -12.88 6.62
C LYS A 19 21.08 -12.20 7.62
N GLU A 20 21.06 -10.88 7.65
CA GLU A 20 21.87 -10.06 8.54
C GLU A 20 21.00 -9.12 9.39
N PHE A 21 21.57 -8.60 10.48
CA PHE A 21 20.87 -7.67 11.37
C PHE A 21 20.40 -6.39 10.65
N LYS A 22 21.20 -5.88 9.71
CA LYS A 22 20.81 -4.69 8.92
C LYS A 22 19.57 -4.94 8.05
N ASP A 23 19.45 -6.16 7.51
CA ASP A 23 18.29 -6.58 6.73
C ASP A 23 17.06 -6.64 7.64
N TYR A 24 17.22 -7.14 8.87
CA TYR A 24 16.15 -7.15 9.86
C TYR A 24 15.65 -5.73 10.17
N VAL A 25 16.55 -4.78 10.41
CA VAL A 25 16.18 -3.37 10.65
C VAL A 25 15.43 -2.80 9.45
N TYR A 26 15.96 -2.97 8.24
CA TYR A 26 15.34 -2.48 7.01
C TYR A 26 13.96 -3.10 6.76
N LEU A 27 13.88 -4.43 6.73
CA LEU A 27 12.64 -5.16 6.47
C LEU A 27 11.59 -4.91 7.54
N SER A 28 11.98 -4.71 8.81
CA SER A 28 11.03 -4.35 9.86
C SER A 28 10.34 -3.01 9.57
N GLN A 29 11.07 -2.02 9.06
CA GLN A 29 10.50 -0.72 8.70
C GLN A 29 9.66 -0.77 7.41
N VAL A 30 10.09 -1.54 6.40
CA VAL A 30 9.31 -1.76 5.18
C VAL A 30 7.99 -2.45 5.53
N THR A 31 8.05 -3.51 6.34
CA THR A 31 6.86 -4.24 6.81
C THR A 31 5.92 -3.33 7.59
N GLN A 32 6.45 -2.50 8.49
CA GLN A 32 5.66 -1.50 9.24
C GLN A 32 4.95 -0.54 8.28
N ASN A 33 5.66 -0.04 7.27
CA ASN A 33 5.09 0.86 6.27
C ASN A 33 3.93 0.22 5.50
N GLU A 34 4.13 -0.97 4.93
CA GLU A 34 3.09 -1.69 4.19
C GLU A 34 1.85 -1.95 5.06
N CYS A 35 2.05 -2.42 6.29
CA CYS A 35 0.93 -2.73 7.19
C CYS A 35 0.10 -1.49 7.54
N ILE A 36 0.73 -0.34 7.78
CA ILE A 36 0.01 0.91 8.12
C ILE A 36 -0.61 1.55 6.87
N ALA A 37 0.06 1.45 5.71
CA ALA A 37 -0.46 1.89 4.43
C ALA A 37 -1.75 1.12 4.08
N ASP A 38 -1.71 -0.22 4.12
CA ASP A 38 -2.86 -1.10 3.85
C ASP A 38 -4.09 -0.69 4.68
N ALA A 39 -3.89 -0.52 5.99
CA ALA A 39 -4.95 -0.16 6.92
C ALA A 39 -5.49 1.25 6.65
N THR A 40 -4.59 2.24 6.49
CA THR A 40 -4.96 3.64 6.27
C THR A 40 -5.72 3.81 4.97
N GLU A 41 -5.21 3.22 3.90
CA GLU A 41 -5.84 3.23 2.59
C GLU A 41 -7.22 2.57 2.59
N HIS A 42 -7.36 1.41 3.25
CA HIS A 42 -8.66 0.76 3.42
C HIS A 42 -9.68 1.68 4.09
N TRP A 43 -9.31 2.34 5.20
CA TRP A 43 -10.20 3.28 5.87
C TRP A 43 -10.55 4.49 4.99
N ARG A 44 -9.57 5.02 4.23
CA ARG A 44 -9.80 6.15 3.32
C ARG A 44 -10.74 5.78 2.17
N ARG A 45 -10.63 4.57 1.60
CA ARG A 45 -11.57 4.07 0.57
C ARG A 45 -13.00 3.99 1.11
N ASN A 46 -13.17 3.65 2.38
CA ASN A 46 -14.45 3.44 3.05
C ASN A 46 -15.02 4.71 3.74
N LYS A 47 -14.88 5.87 3.09
CA LYS A 47 -15.43 7.15 3.57
C LYS A 47 -16.94 7.04 3.83
N GLY A 48 -17.42 7.66 4.91
CA GLY A 48 -18.79 7.53 5.40
C GLY A 48 -18.97 6.40 6.43
N ARG A 49 -18.20 5.31 6.33
CA ARG A 49 -18.09 4.29 7.39
C ARG A 49 -16.95 4.59 8.35
N CYS A 50 -15.81 5.02 7.81
CA CYS A 50 -14.65 5.50 8.56
C CYS A 50 -14.27 6.89 8.02
N ASN A 51 -14.10 7.87 8.90
CA ASN A 51 -13.78 9.25 8.51
C ASN A 51 -12.48 9.76 9.16
N GLY A 52 -11.62 8.85 9.63
CA GLY A 52 -10.34 9.21 10.22
C GLY A 52 -9.41 8.02 10.40
N SER A 53 -8.12 8.23 10.17
CA SER A 53 -7.04 7.28 10.45
C SER A 53 -5.96 8.01 11.24
N MET A 54 -5.65 7.51 12.43
CA MET A 54 -4.53 8.00 13.23
C MET A 54 -3.71 6.79 13.64
N TYR A 55 -2.55 6.61 13.00
CA TYR A 55 -1.67 5.49 13.33
C TYR A 55 -0.94 5.77 14.64
N TRP A 56 -0.76 4.70 15.42
CA TRP A 56 0.12 4.72 16.57
C TRP A 56 1.51 4.25 16.11
N GLN A 57 2.60 5.01 16.30
CA GLN A 57 2.72 6.35 16.91
C GLN A 57 3.56 7.28 16.03
N PHE A 58 3.60 8.57 16.36
CA PHE A 58 4.39 9.55 15.61
C PHE A 58 5.89 9.46 15.95
N ASN A 59 6.28 9.70 17.21
CA ASN A 59 7.68 9.83 17.62
C ASN A 59 8.09 8.90 18.77
N ASP A 60 9.40 8.80 19.02
CA ASP A 60 9.98 8.14 20.18
C ASP A 60 10.50 9.11 21.24
N CYS A 61 10.45 8.69 22.51
CA CYS A 61 11.01 9.44 23.64
C CYS A 61 12.44 9.00 24.06
N TRP A 62 12.96 7.91 23.47
CA TRP A 62 14.32 7.38 23.68
C TRP A 62 14.68 6.35 22.58
N GLY A 63 15.94 5.93 22.51
CA GLY A 63 16.41 4.94 21.52
C GLY A 63 15.83 3.54 21.76
N VAL A 64 14.79 3.17 21.03
CA VAL A 64 14.03 1.93 21.25
C VAL A 64 13.42 1.38 19.94
N CYS A 65 13.07 0.10 19.94
CA CYS A 65 12.16 -0.48 18.95
C CYS A 65 10.71 -0.14 19.32
N SER A 66 10.00 0.58 18.46
CA SER A 66 8.64 1.07 18.69
C SER A 66 7.82 1.11 17.41
N TRP A 67 6.57 1.57 17.54
CA TRP A 67 5.66 1.83 16.43
C TRP A 67 5.83 3.23 15.81
N SER A 68 6.85 3.99 16.22
CA SER A 68 7.02 5.36 15.73
C SER A 68 7.31 5.39 14.23
N SER A 69 6.97 6.49 13.57
CA SER A 69 7.43 6.82 12.22
C SER A 69 8.66 7.74 12.26
N LEU A 70 8.89 8.44 13.38
CA LEU A 70 10.02 9.29 13.69
C LEU A 70 10.81 8.72 14.87
N ASP A 71 12.09 8.40 14.68
CA ASP A 71 12.92 7.92 15.79
C ASP A 71 13.28 9.02 16.79
N TYR A 72 13.93 8.63 17.89
CA TYR A 72 14.31 9.55 18.97
C TYR A 72 15.28 10.66 18.53
N TYR A 73 16.12 10.40 17.53
CA TYR A 73 17.09 11.35 17.01
C TYR A 73 16.48 12.26 15.92
N GLY A 74 15.19 12.11 15.61
CA GLY A 74 14.49 12.89 14.61
C GLY A 74 14.64 12.35 13.18
N ASN A 75 15.10 11.11 13.00
CA ASN A 75 15.19 10.50 11.67
C ASN A 75 13.84 9.92 11.25
N TYR A 76 13.47 10.14 10.00
CA TYR A 76 12.31 9.50 9.39
C TYR A 76 12.58 8.02 9.13
N LYS A 77 11.69 7.16 9.65
CA LYS A 77 11.61 5.75 9.28
C LYS A 77 10.84 5.60 7.97
N ALA A 78 10.90 4.41 7.35
CA ALA A 78 10.15 4.12 6.12
C ALA A 78 8.66 4.50 6.22
N LEU A 79 8.04 4.25 7.39
CA LEU A 79 6.65 4.62 7.66
C LEU A 79 6.37 6.12 7.48
N GLN A 80 7.29 7.02 7.86
CA GLN A 80 7.03 8.46 7.74
C GLN A 80 7.04 8.92 6.28
N TYR A 81 7.91 8.32 5.45
CA TYR A 81 7.90 8.55 4.01
C TYR A 81 6.61 8.02 3.39
N GLY A 82 6.20 6.78 3.71
CA GLY A 82 4.94 6.24 3.24
C GLY A 82 3.73 7.05 3.70
N ALA A 83 3.73 7.55 4.93
CA ALA A 83 2.65 8.38 5.46
C ALA A 83 2.43 9.67 4.68
N LYS A 84 3.47 10.22 4.05
CA LYS A 84 3.33 11.34 3.13
C LYS A 84 2.55 10.95 1.86
N HIS A 85 2.73 9.71 1.38
CA HIS A 85 2.06 9.19 0.19
C HIS A 85 0.63 8.76 0.48
N PHE A 86 0.42 7.86 1.44
CA PHE A 86 -0.91 7.30 1.72
C PHE A 86 -1.86 8.26 2.46
N ASN A 87 -1.39 9.46 2.85
CA ASN A 87 -2.24 10.57 3.32
C ASN A 87 -2.26 11.77 2.36
N ALA A 88 -1.76 11.63 1.13
CA ALA A 88 -1.80 12.72 0.17
C ALA A 88 -3.26 13.12 -0.13
N PRO A 89 -3.60 14.42 -0.18
CA PRO A 89 -4.98 14.89 -0.38
C PRO A 89 -5.63 14.39 -1.68
N LEU A 90 -4.81 14.12 -2.69
CA LEU A 90 -5.20 13.46 -3.92
C LEU A 90 -4.26 12.26 -4.10
N SER A 91 -4.81 11.04 -4.14
CA SER A 91 -4.01 9.82 -4.15
C SER A 91 -4.72 8.66 -4.83
N ILE A 92 -3.95 7.65 -5.23
CA ILE A 92 -4.46 6.37 -5.70
C ILE A 92 -4.37 5.36 -4.55
N SER A 93 -5.33 4.44 -4.50
CA SER A 93 -5.31 3.33 -3.56
C SER A 93 -5.83 2.07 -4.23
N ILE A 94 -5.22 0.92 -3.93
CA ILE A 94 -5.53 -0.36 -4.55
C ILE A 94 -6.16 -1.29 -3.51
N GLU A 95 -7.29 -1.88 -3.87
CA GLU A 95 -7.87 -3.01 -3.16
C GLU A 95 -7.56 -4.29 -3.94
N ASN A 96 -6.69 -5.13 -3.40
CA ASN A 96 -6.26 -6.37 -4.01
C ASN A 96 -6.89 -7.56 -3.26
N THR A 97 -7.61 -8.41 -3.99
CA THR A 97 -8.28 -9.61 -3.48
C THR A 97 -8.00 -10.80 -4.41
N SER A 98 -8.45 -12.00 -4.04
CA SER A 98 -8.36 -13.17 -4.93
C SER A 98 -9.26 -13.06 -6.17
N ASP A 99 -10.30 -12.22 -6.11
CA ASP A 99 -11.36 -12.21 -7.12
C ASP A 99 -11.24 -10.99 -8.03
N TYR A 100 -10.80 -9.86 -7.47
CA TYR A 100 -10.69 -8.59 -8.17
C TYR A 100 -9.54 -7.72 -7.66
N ILE A 101 -9.07 -6.82 -8.54
CA ILE A 101 -8.24 -5.67 -8.20
C ILE A 101 -9.03 -4.41 -8.54
N ARG A 102 -9.32 -3.59 -7.53
CA ARG A 102 -9.97 -2.29 -7.72
C ARG A 102 -8.99 -1.16 -7.46
N VAL A 103 -8.94 -0.22 -8.40
CA VAL A 103 -8.13 0.99 -8.29
C VAL A 103 -9.04 2.15 -7.97
N PHE A 104 -8.75 2.84 -6.87
CA PHE A 104 -9.51 3.98 -6.38
C PHE A 104 -8.71 5.27 -6.57
N VAL A 105 -9.39 6.33 -6.98
CA VAL A 105 -8.92 7.71 -6.85
C VAL A 105 -9.58 8.32 -5.62
N LEU A 106 -8.76 8.75 -4.68
CA LEU A 106 -9.17 9.39 -3.43
C LEU A 106 -8.96 10.90 -3.55
N ASN A 107 -10.04 11.68 -3.43
CA ASN A 107 -9.99 13.14 -3.44
C ASN A 107 -10.51 13.70 -2.11
N ASP A 108 -9.59 14.16 -1.27
CA ASP A 108 -9.87 14.86 -0.01
C ASP A 108 -9.84 16.38 -0.16
N LEU A 109 -9.60 16.91 -1.36
CA LEU A 109 -9.67 18.34 -1.62
C LEU A 109 -11.12 18.83 -1.63
N ASN A 110 -11.33 20.08 -1.23
CA ASN A 110 -12.64 20.74 -1.24
C ASN A 110 -13.04 21.26 -2.63
N GLU A 111 -12.53 20.63 -3.68
CA GLU A 111 -12.81 20.94 -5.07
C GLU A 111 -12.78 19.67 -5.92
N SER A 112 -13.54 19.67 -7.01
CA SER A 112 -13.49 18.58 -7.98
C SER A 112 -12.14 18.57 -8.71
N LYS A 113 -11.60 17.38 -8.95
CA LYS A 113 -10.35 17.19 -9.69
C LYS A 113 -10.56 16.26 -10.87
N THR A 114 -10.13 16.71 -12.05
CA THR A 114 -9.95 15.85 -13.22
C THR A 114 -8.55 15.28 -13.16
N VAL A 115 -8.45 13.95 -13.21
CA VAL A 115 -7.19 13.22 -13.15
C VAL A 115 -7.09 12.23 -14.29
N ASP A 116 -5.86 11.99 -14.71
CA ASP A 116 -5.49 10.86 -15.57
C ASP A 116 -4.98 9.74 -14.66
N ALA A 117 -5.67 8.61 -14.65
CA ALA A 117 -5.22 7.40 -13.96
C ALA A 117 -4.78 6.36 -14.99
N GLU A 118 -3.69 5.68 -14.68
CA GLU A 118 -3.10 4.63 -15.52
C GLU A 118 -2.77 3.42 -14.64
N TYR A 119 -2.99 2.22 -15.16
CA TYR A 119 -2.43 1.01 -14.57
C TYR A 119 -1.55 0.31 -15.60
N GLU A 120 -0.58 -0.43 -15.09
CA GLU A 120 0.32 -1.27 -15.84
C GLU A 120 0.37 -2.65 -15.20
N ILE A 121 0.17 -3.69 -16.00
CA ILE A 121 0.46 -5.08 -15.65
C ILE A 121 1.78 -5.41 -16.33
N PHE A 122 2.78 -5.84 -15.57
CA PHE A 122 4.11 -6.15 -16.08
C PHE A 122 4.67 -7.40 -15.39
N ASP A 123 5.63 -8.05 -16.04
CA ASP A 123 6.48 -9.06 -15.43
C ASP A 123 7.95 -8.59 -15.42
N PHE A 124 8.79 -9.28 -14.64
CA PHE A 124 10.20 -8.90 -14.48
C PHE A 124 11.11 -9.35 -15.64
N GLU A 125 10.62 -10.15 -16.60
CA GLU A 125 11.40 -10.73 -17.69
C GLU A 125 11.11 -10.05 -19.05
N ASN A 126 9.84 -9.96 -19.41
CA ASN A 126 9.27 -9.44 -20.64
C ASN A 126 8.83 -7.97 -20.52
N GLY A 127 8.74 -7.41 -19.30
CA GLY A 127 8.32 -6.04 -19.06
C GLY A 127 6.80 -5.88 -19.12
N THR A 128 6.32 -4.78 -19.71
CA THR A 128 4.90 -4.41 -19.77
C THR A 128 4.08 -5.41 -20.58
N LEU A 129 3.05 -5.98 -19.96
CA LEU A 129 2.09 -6.90 -20.57
C LEU A 129 0.83 -6.17 -21.02
N GLU A 130 0.31 -5.29 -20.16
CA GLU A 130 -0.89 -4.51 -20.42
C GLU A 130 -0.76 -3.11 -19.81
N THR A 131 -1.26 -2.10 -20.52
CA THR A 131 -1.47 -0.75 -19.96
C THR A 131 -2.86 -0.26 -20.31
N ASN A 132 -3.47 0.48 -19.39
CA ASN A 132 -4.72 1.18 -19.64
C ASN A 132 -4.72 2.53 -18.94
N LYS A 133 -5.24 3.54 -19.64
CA LYS A 133 -5.33 4.90 -19.15
C LYS A 133 -6.77 5.41 -19.24
N ARG A 134 -7.23 6.07 -18.17
CA ARG A 134 -8.56 6.65 -18.08
C ARG A 134 -8.52 8.03 -17.43
N THR A 135 -9.18 8.98 -18.07
CA THR A 135 -9.45 10.30 -17.49
C THR A 135 -10.80 10.28 -16.78
N LEU A 136 -10.86 10.79 -15.55
CA LEU A 136 -12.08 10.94 -14.78
C LEU A 136 -12.07 12.20 -13.91
N THR A 137 -13.27 12.76 -13.68
CA THR A 137 -13.45 13.82 -12.70
C THR A 137 -14.00 13.24 -11.40
N VAL A 138 -13.25 13.42 -10.31
CA VAL A 138 -13.67 13.05 -8.96
C VAL A 138 -14.16 14.30 -8.25
N GLY A 139 -15.36 14.24 -7.67
CA GLY A 139 -15.95 15.37 -6.97
C GLY A 139 -15.17 15.78 -5.72
N ALA A 140 -15.44 16.99 -5.22
CA ALA A 140 -14.89 17.47 -3.95
C ALA A 140 -15.18 16.48 -2.80
N VAL A 141 -14.15 16.14 -2.02
CA VAL A 141 -14.25 15.25 -0.84
C VAL A 141 -14.85 13.87 -1.17
N LYS A 142 -14.72 13.40 -2.41
CA LYS A 142 -15.24 12.09 -2.87
C LYS A 142 -14.14 11.12 -3.30
N ASN A 143 -14.49 9.84 -3.32
CA ASN A 143 -13.67 8.78 -3.87
C ASN A 143 -14.40 8.17 -5.07
N SER A 144 -13.65 7.66 -6.04
CA SER A 144 -14.19 6.95 -7.20
C SER A 144 -13.36 5.71 -7.52
N VAL A 145 -14.01 4.62 -7.91
CA VAL A 145 -13.33 3.48 -8.55
C VAL A 145 -13.07 3.84 -10.01
N VAL A 146 -11.83 3.72 -10.45
CA VAL A 146 -11.43 4.03 -11.83
C VAL A 146 -11.25 2.76 -12.68
N PHE A 147 -10.74 1.70 -12.08
CA PHE A 147 -10.56 0.38 -12.69
C PHE A 147 -11.07 -0.71 -11.75
N ASP A 148 -11.70 -1.73 -12.33
CA ASP A 148 -12.16 -2.95 -11.65
C ASP A 148 -11.74 -4.12 -12.53
N LEU A 149 -10.69 -4.82 -12.11
CA LEU A 149 -10.02 -5.86 -12.87
C LEU A 149 -10.36 -7.23 -12.28
N ASN A 150 -10.67 -8.20 -13.14
CA ASN A 150 -10.95 -9.57 -12.71
C ASN A 150 -9.65 -10.36 -12.56
N VAL A 151 -9.33 -10.79 -11.33
CA VAL A 151 -8.07 -11.50 -11.05
C VAL A 151 -8.02 -12.88 -11.71
N PRO A 152 -9.07 -13.73 -11.67
CA PRO A 152 -9.06 -15.01 -12.37
C PRO A 152 -8.76 -14.89 -13.87
N PHE A 153 -9.31 -13.87 -14.52
CA PHE A 153 -9.04 -13.58 -15.93
C PHE A 153 -7.56 -13.21 -16.15
N ILE A 154 -7.03 -12.26 -15.38
CA ILE A 154 -5.62 -11.83 -15.48
C ILE A 154 -4.67 -13.02 -15.25
N CYS A 155 -4.92 -13.83 -14.23
CA CYS A 155 -4.12 -15.02 -13.96
C CYS A 155 -4.15 -16.01 -15.13
N SER A 156 -5.33 -16.27 -15.71
CA SER A 156 -5.43 -17.16 -16.87
C SER A 156 -4.67 -16.66 -18.11
N GLU A 157 -4.58 -15.34 -18.28
CA GLU A 157 -3.95 -14.72 -19.45
C GLU A 157 -2.43 -14.56 -19.29
N TYR A 158 -1.96 -14.26 -18.07
CA TYR A 158 -0.58 -13.84 -17.84
C TYR A 158 0.22 -14.69 -16.85
N ASP A 159 -0.41 -15.52 -16.00
CA ASP A 159 0.32 -16.37 -15.06
C ASP A 159 0.84 -17.64 -15.75
N LYS A 160 2.12 -17.58 -16.14
CA LYS A 160 2.84 -18.70 -16.77
C LYS A 160 2.84 -19.99 -15.91
N LYS A 161 2.64 -19.91 -14.58
CA LYS A 161 2.55 -21.13 -13.74
C LYS A 161 1.25 -21.89 -13.94
N GLU A 162 0.13 -21.21 -14.20
CA GLU A 162 -1.14 -21.87 -14.51
C GLU A 162 -1.20 -22.33 -15.97
N GLN A 163 -0.59 -21.59 -16.90
CA GLN A 163 -0.53 -21.98 -18.32
C GLN A 163 0.34 -23.22 -18.57
N ALA A 164 1.33 -23.51 -17.72
CA ALA A 164 2.16 -24.72 -17.81
C ALA A 164 1.47 -26.00 -17.27
N LEU A 165 0.27 -25.88 -16.70
CA LEU A 165 -0.54 -26.99 -16.16
C LEU A 165 -1.74 -27.37 -17.04
N GLN A 166 -1.86 -26.78 -18.24
CA GLN A 166 -2.78 -27.18 -19.31
C GLN A 166 -2.03 -27.82 -20.48
#